data_AF-A0ABD0VU36-F1
#
_entry.id   AF-A0ABD0VU36-F1
#
_cell.length_a   1.000
_cell.length_b   1.000
_cell.length_c   1.000
_cell.angle_alpha   90.00
_cell.angle_beta   90.00
_cell.angle_gamma   90.00
#
_symmetry.space_group_name_H-M   'P 1'
#
loop_
_entity.id
_entity.type
_entity.pdbx_description
1 polymer ?
#
loop_
_entity_poly.entity_id
_entity_poly.type
_entity_poly.pdbx_seq_one_letter_code
_entity_poly.pdbx_strand_id
1 'polypeptide(L)'
;MAPKKNKGKEKVEDVSSSFSAKCSVEDNDVSLEIDLPPGARLLMDCEAAHLLQQFYDDNLDIFRKNQIEMTETFDSALQYANEGVQYTNIDYVNEVLGSLRDYGATDEEICMLGNTCPETFEEALALIPSLKEKIDWIGEVLETALANLGQLKITMV
;
A
#
# COMPACT_ATOMS: atom_id res chain seq x y z
N MET A 1 70.81 -40.56 21.53
CA MET A 1 70.86 -39.08 21.47
C MET A 1 69.48 -38.55 21.81
N ALA A 2 69.33 -37.85 22.93
CA ALA A 2 68.27 -36.85 23.10
C ALA A 2 68.86 -35.46 22.73
N PRO A 3 68.13 -34.32 22.71
CA PRO A 3 66.68 -34.07 22.83
C PRO A 3 66.15 -33.02 21.79
N LYS A 4 64.85 -32.67 21.83
CA LYS A 4 64.38 -31.27 22.02
C LYS A 4 62.85 -31.16 22.01
N LYS A 5 62.32 -30.69 23.16
CA LYS A 5 61.00 -30.06 23.32
C LYS A 5 60.95 -28.77 22.50
N ASN A 6 59.81 -28.41 21.93
CA ASN A 6 59.10 -27.19 22.34
C ASN A 6 57.76 -26.92 21.65
N LYS A 7 56.82 -26.50 22.50
CA LYS A 7 55.84 -25.41 22.37
C LYS A 7 54.68 -25.60 21.41
N GLY A 8 53.51 -25.71 22.04
CA GLY A 8 52.21 -25.55 21.43
C GLY A 8 52.06 -24.20 20.73
N LYS A 9 51.22 -24.23 19.71
CA LYS A 9 50.55 -23.07 19.14
C LYS A 9 49.07 -23.41 19.09
N GLU A 10 48.33 -22.65 19.87
CA GLU A 10 46.89 -22.43 19.78
C GLU A 10 46.52 -22.18 18.31
N LYS A 11 45.57 -22.96 17.79
CA LYS A 11 44.99 -22.71 16.48
C LYS A 11 43.61 -22.12 16.72
N VAL A 12 43.51 -20.82 16.45
CA VAL A 12 42.25 -20.07 16.40
C VAL A 12 41.40 -20.68 15.29
N GLU A 13 40.22 -21.19 15.65
CA GLU A 13 39.21 -21.66 14.72
C GLU A 13 38.42 -20.44 14.21
N ASP A 14 38.68 -20.07 12.96
CA ASP A 14 37.86 -19.15 12.19
C ASP A 14 36.76 -19.98 11.52
N VAL A 15 35.65 -20.20 12.23
CA VAL A 15 34.43 -20.79 11.66
C VAL A 15 33.60 -19.65 11.10
N SER A 16 33.75 -19.46 9.80
CA SER A 16 32.80 -18.73 8.95
C SER A 16 31.47 -19.50 8.93
N SER A 17 30.65 -19.24 9.94
CA SER A 17 29.26 -19.69 9.97
C SER A 17 28.45 -18.78 9.06
N SER A 18 28.11 -19.31 7.89
CA SER A 18 27.16 -18.73 6.96
C SER A 18 25.79 -18.65 7.64
N PHE A 19 25.41 -17.45 8.09
CA PHE A 19 24.07 -17.17 8.56
C PHE A 19 23.13 -17.16 7.35
N SER A 20 22.66 -18.34 6.94
CA SER A 20 21.48 -18.45 6.09
C SER A 20 20.28 -18.05 6.95
N ALA A 21 20.02 -16.74 6.97
CA ALA A 21 18.73 -16.23 7.42
C ALA A 21 17.70 -16.72 6.41
N LYS A 22 17.11 -17.89 6.67
CA LYS A 22 15.78 -18.19 6.17
C LYS A 22 14.87 -17.13 6.80
N CYS A 23 14.61 -16.07 6.05
CA CYS A 23 13.52 -15.17 6.36
C CYS A 23 12.24 -15.93 5.99
N SER A 24 11.79 -16.81 6.88
CA SER A 24 10.39 -17.20 6.91
C SER A 24 9.66 -16.00 7.50
N VAL A 25 9.40 -15.01 6.65
CA VAL A 25 8.32 -14.07 6.92
C VAL A 25 7.08 -14.96 6.84
N GLU A 26 6.60 -15.37 8.01
CA GLU A 26 5.24 -15.85 8.13
C GLU A 26 4.40 -14.68 7.61
N ASP A 27 3.83 -14.88 6.41
CA ASP A 27 2.93 -13.99 5.72
C ASP A 27 1.80 -13.75 6.72
N ASN A 28 1.93 -12.68 7.51
CA ASN A 28 0.89 -12.31 8.43
C ASN A 28 -0.21 -11.85 7.48
N ASP A 29 -1.20 -12.73 7.30
CA ASP A 29 -2.54 -12.34 6.91
C ASP A 29 -2.96 -11.29 7.93
N VAL A 30 -2.62 -10.03 7.67
CA VAL A 30 -3.08 -8.91 8.47
C VAL A 30 -4.53 -8.76 8.05
N SER A 31 -5.37 -9.62 8.62
CA SER A 31 -6.79 -9.40 8.72
C SER A 31 -6.92 -8.12 9.53
N LEU A 32 -6.91 -6.98 8.85
CA LEU A 32 -7.28 -5.70 9.41
C LEU A 32 -8.78 -5.82 9.73
N GLU A 33 -9.11 -6.47 10.86
CA GLU A 33 -10.42 -6.34 11.49
C GLU A 33 -10.53 -4.89 11.96
N ILE A 34 -10.74 -3.99 11.01
CA ILE A 34 -11.18 -2.63 11.26
C ILE A 34 -12.67 -2.78 11.54
N ASP A 35 -13.05 -2.61 12.81
CA ASP A 35 -14.47 -2.56 13.21
C ASP A 35 -15.09 -1.28 12.63
N LEU A 36 -15.58 -1.40 11.39
CA LEU A 36 -16.23 -0.34 10.67
C LEU A 36 -17.70 -0.26 11.08
N PRO A 37 -18.24 0.94 11.36
CA PRO A 37 -19.65 1.06 11.70
C PRO A 37 -20.54 0.63 10.52
N PRO A 38 -21.77 0.16 10.78
CA PRO A 38 -22.68 -0.27 9.70
C PRO A 38 -22.87 0.81 8.64
N GLY A 39 -22.62 0.47 7.38
CA GLY A 39 -22.74 1.39 6.26
C GLY A 39 -21.54 2.31 6.04
N ALA A 40 -20.45 2.14 6.78
CA ALA A 40 -19.19 2.78 6.44
C ALA A 40 -18.65 2.25 5.11
N ARG A 41 -17.89 3.11 4.41
CA ARG A 41 -17.21 2.80 3.16
C ARG A 41 -15.75 3.16 3.31
N LEU A 42 -14.86 2.33 2.79
CA LEU A 42 -13.46 2.67 2.65
C LEU A 42 -13.29 3.69 1.52
N LEU A 43 -12.34 4.61 1.70
CA LEU A 43 -11.95 5.60 0.72
C LEU A 43 -10.49 5.36 0.35
N MET A 44 -10.18 5.39 -0.94
CA MET A 44 -8.79 5.46 -1.38
C MET A 44 -8.19 6.83 -1.00
N ASP A 45 -6.87 6.92 -0.89
CA ASP A 45 -6.17 8.15 -0.52
C ASP A 45 -6.47 9.26 -1.52
N CYS A 46 -6.59 8.92 -2.80
CA CYS A 46 -6.96 9.87 -3.84
C CYS A 46 -8.40 10.40 -3.69
N GLU A 47 -9.36 9.56 -3.31
CA GLU A 47 -10.71 9.99 -3.00
C GLU A 47 -10.75 10.85 -1.74
N ALA A 48 -10.02 10.46 -0.70
CA ALA A 48 -9.91 11.22 0.53
C ALA A 48 -9.31 12.60 0.28
N ALA A 49 -8.25 12.70 -0.53
CA ALA A 49 -7.63 13.96 -0.92
C ALA A 49 -8.64 14.88 -1.62
N HIS A 50 -9.40 14.33 -2.58
CA HIS A 50 -10.43 15.07 -3.30
C HIS A 50 -11.52 15.61 -2.36
N LEU A 51 -12.05 14.77 -1.49
CA LEU A 51 -13.13 15.16 -0.57
C LEU A 51 -12.68 16.17 0.49
N LEU A 52 -11.47 16.00 1.04
CA LEU A 52 -10.89 16.95 2.00
C LEU A 52 -10.64 18.30 1.34
N GLN A 53 -10.07 18.32 0.12
CA GLN A 53 -9.82 19.54 -0.62
C GLN A 53 -11.13 20.25 -0.99
N GLN A 54 -12.11 19.51 -1.52
CA GLN A 54 -13.42 20.03 -1.86
C GLN A 54 -14.11 20.65 -0.63
N PHE A 55 -14.08 19.94 0.51
CA PHE A 55 -14.63 20.46 1.76
C PHE A 55 -13.97 21.78 2.16
N TYR A 56 -12.65 21.87 2.07
CA TYR A 56 -11.93 23.09 2.41
C TYR A 56 -12.31 24.25 1.48
N ASP A 57 -12.33 24.01 0.16
CA ASP A 57 -12.62 25.03 -0.84
C ASP A 57 -14.06 25.55 -0.75
N ASP A 58 -15.04 24.64 -0.60
CA ASP A 58 -16.46 24.98 -0.48
C ASP A 58 -16.76 25.84 0.76
N ASN A 59 -15.93 25.74 1.80
CA ASN A 59 -16.14 26.46 3.08
C ASN A 59 -15.15 27.60 3.32
N LEU A 60 -14.19 27.82 2.42
CA LEU A 60 -13.08 28.76 2.61
C LEU A 60 -13.54 30.20 2.91
N ASP A 61 -14.56 30.68 2.20
CA ASP A 61 -15.10 32.03 2.41
C ASP A 61 -15.79 32.16 3.78
N ILE A 62 -16.47 31.10 4.23
CA ILE A 62 -17.12 31.04 5.55
C ILE A 62 -16.04 31.03 6.64
N PHE A 63 -14.99 30.22 6.47
CA PHE A 63 -13.90 30.15 7.42
C PHE A 63 -13.18 31.50 7.57
N ARG A 64 -12.83 32.15 6.44
CA ARG A 64 -12.21 33.48 6.44
C ARG A 64 -13.08 34.54 7.10
N LYS A 65 -14.37 34.58 6.77
CA LYS A 65 -15.30 35.55 7.34
C LYS A 65 -15.43 35.41 8.86
N ASN A 66 -15.41 34.18 9.36
CA ASN A 66 -15.62 33.88 10.78
C ASN A 66 -14.31 33.65 11.55
N GLN A 67 -13.15 33.81 10.92
CA GLN A 67 -11.83 33.52 11.52
C GLN A 67 -11.75 32.09 12.09
N ILE A 68 -12.37 31.13 11.38
CA ILE A 68 -12.25 29.71 11.71
C ILE A 68 -10.95 29.21 11.10
N GLU A 69 -10.07 28.67 11.95
CA GLU A 69 -8.83 28.02 11.53
C GLU A 69 -9.05 26.51 11.45
N MET A 70 -8.45 25.86 10.45
CA MET A 70 -8.43 24.41 10.37
C MET A 70 -7.52 23.85 11.47
N THR A 71 -7.82 22.64 11.91
CA THR A 71 -6.97 21.97 12.89
C THR A 71 -5.72 21.43 12.22
N GLU A 72 -4.62 21.35 12.97
CA GLU A 72 -3.38 20.72 12.50
C GLU A 72 -3.61 19.29 11.97
N THR A 73 -4.56 18.56 12.57
CA THR A 73 -4.96 17.22 12.12
C THR A 73 -5.59 17.24 10.74
N PHE A 74 -6.43 18.23 10.42
CA PHE A 74 -7.01 18.37 9.10
C PHE A 74 -5.93 18.68 8.06
N ASP A 75 -5.05 19.64 8.35
CA ASP A 75 -3.96 20.02 7.44
C ASP A 75 -3.03 18.84 7.18
N SER A 76 -2.68 18.07 8.23
CA SER A 76 -1.85 16.87 8.11
C SER A 76 -2.54 15.77 7.30
N ALA A 77 -3.84 15.56 7.49
CA ALA A 77 -4.61 14.56 6.75
C ALA A 77 -4.73 14.92 5.27
N LEU A 78 -5.00 16.20 4.96
CA LEU A 78 -5.06 16.70 3.59
C LEU A 78 -3.69 16.61 2.91
N GLN A 79 -2.62 16.96 3.61
CA GLN A 79 -1.26 16.83 3.09
C GLN A 79 -0.94 15.36 2.79
N TYR A 80 -1.15 14.46 3.75
CA TYR A 80 -0.91 13.03 3.58
C TYR A 80 -1.68 12.46 2.38
N ALA A 81 -2.98 12.74 2.31
CA ALA A 81 -3.83 12.24 1.23
C ALA A 81 -3.36 12.76 -0.13
N ASN A 82 -2.99 14.04 -0.24
CA ASN A 82 -2.45 14.63 -1.47
C ASN A 82 -1.12 13.99 -1.89
N GLU A 83 -0.21 13.71 -0.96
CA GLU A 83 1.06 13.03 -1.23
C GLU A 83 0.84 11.58 -1.71
N GLY A 84 -0.27 10.95 -1.30
CA GLY A 84 -0.71 9.63 -1.76
C GLY A 84 -1.42 9.62 -3.12
N VAL A 85 -1.73 10.77 -3.72
CA VAL A 85 -2.39 10.82 -5.04
C VAL A 85 -1.40 10.40 -6.14
N GLN A 86 -1.62 9.21 -6.70
CA GLN A 86 -0.81 8.68 -7.80
C GLN A 86 -1.50 8.79 -9.17
N TYR A 87 -2.78 9.17 -9.23
CA TYR A 87 -3.57 9.15 -10.45
C TYR A 87 -4.09 10.53 -10.84
N THR A 88 -4.19 10.75 -12.15
CA THR A 88 -4.68 12.01 -12.74
C THR A 88 -6.20 12.10 -12.85
N ASN A 89 -6.92 10.97 -12.77
CA ASN A 89 -8.37 10.89 -12.92
C ASN A 89 -8.98 9.95 -11.88
N ILE A 90 -9.49 10.53 -10.79
CA ILE A 90 -10.00 9.80 -9.62
C ILE A 90 -11.31 9.06 -9.95
N ASP A 91 -12.21 9.70 -10.71
CA ASP A 91 -13.49 9.10 -11.10
C ASP A 91 -13.28 7.81 -11.91
N TYR A 92 -12.33 7.84 -12.85
CA TYR A 92 -12.01 6.68 -13.65
C TYR A 92 -11.29 5.59 -12.84
N VAL A 93 -10.41 5.96 -11.89
CA VAL A 93 -9.78 5.00 -10.97
C VAL A 93 -10.85 4.27 -10.16
N ASN A 94 -11.82 5.03 -9.63
CA ASN A 94 -12.98 4.49 -8.92
C ASN A 94 -13.80 3.53 -9.75
N GLU A 95 -14.06 3.87 -11.02
CA GLU A 95 -14.79 3.01 -11.95
C GLU A 95 -14.03 1.70 -12.23
N VAL A 96 -12.75 1.80 -12.59
CA VAL A 96 -11.92 0.64 -12.94
C VAL A 96 -11.77 -0.30 -11.76
N LEU A 97 -11.35 0.21 -10.60
CA LEU A 97 -11.16 -0.64 -9.41
C LEU A 97 -12.48 -1.09 -8.80
N GLY A 98 -13.52 -0.25 -8.83
CA GLY A 98 -14.85 -0.60 -8.35
C GLY A 98 -15.49 -1.75 -9.13
N SER A 99 -15.18 -1.89 -10.43
CA SER A 99 -15.66 -3.01 -11.25
C SER A 99 -15.17 -4.39 -10.75
N LEU A 100 -14.06 -4.44 -9.99
CA LEU A 100 -13.52 -5.68 -9.44
C LEU A 100 -14.42 -6.31 -8.37
N ARG A 101 -15.36 -5.55 -7.80
CA ARG A 101 -16.36 -6.07 -6.84
C ARG A 101 -17.24 -7.15 -7.46
N ASP A 102 -17.56 -7.02 -8.74
CA ASP A 102 -18.35 -8.01 -9.49
C ASP A 102 -17.60 -9.36 -9.62
N TYR A 103 -16.28 -9.33 -9.39
CA TYR A 103 -15.38 -10.47 -9.36
C TYR A 103 -14.86 -10.74 -7.94
N GLY A 104 -15.63 -10.38 -6.90
CA GLY A 104 -15.35 -10.80 -5.53
C GLY A 104 -14.17 -10.12 -4.83
N ALA A 105 -13.64 -9.02 -5.38
CA ALA A 105 -12.72 -8.16 -4.64
C ALA A 105 -13.48 -7.48 -3.49
N THR A 106 -12.85 -7.40 -2.32
CA THR A 106 -13.41 -6.67 -1.18
C THR A 106 -13.09 -5.19 -1.25
N ASP A 107 -13.79 -4.37 -0.45
CA ASP A 107 -13.53 -2.93 -0.38
C ASP A 107 -12.09 -2.65 0.12
N GLU A 108 -11.56 -3.49 1.00
CA GLU A 108 -10.17 -3.42 1.49
C GLU A 108 -9.18 -3.69 0.37
N GLU A 109 -9.40 -4.73 -0.43
CA GLU A 109 -8.52 -5.07 -1.56
C GLU A 109 -8.53 -3.97 -2.63
N ILE A 110 -9.71 -3.43 -2.93
CA ILE A 110 -9.87 -2.31 -3.86
C ILE A 110 -9.13 -1.06 -3.34
N CYS A 111 -9.30 -0.75 -2.06
CA CYS A 111 -8.62 0.38 -1.43
C CYS A 111 -7.10 0.19 -1.46
N MET A 112 -6.61 -1.01 -1.14
CA MET A 112 -5.19 -1.34 -1.21
C MET A 112 -4.64 -1.25 -2.63
N LEU A 113 -5.36 -1.72 -3.66
CA LEU A 113 -4.94 -1.57 -5.06
C LEU A 113 -4.81 -0.09 -5.45
N GLY A 114 -5.77 0.73 -5.03
CA GLY A 114 -5.77 2.18 -5.27
C GLY A 114 -4.62 2.89 -4.59
N ASN A 115 -4.26 2.51 -3.38
CA ASN A 115 -3.23 3.20 -2.60
C ASN A 115 -1.82 2.70 -2.90
N THR A 116 -1.65 1.38 -3.08
CA THR A 116 -0.34 0.77 -3.35
C THR A 116 0.11 0.91 -4.80
N CYS A 117 -0.83 1.13 -5.72
CA CYS A 117 -0.58 1.41 -7.13
C CYS A 117 0.37 0.41 -7.81
N PRO A 118 0.11 -0.91 -7.76
CA PRO A 118 0.97 -1.90 -8.40
C PRO A 118 1.04 -1.68 -9.92
N GLU A 119 2.18 -1.99 -10.51
CA GLU A 119 2.42 -1.92 -11.96
C GLU A 119 2.14 -3.25 -12.66
N THR A 120 2.31 -4.37 -11.94
CA THR A 120 2.10 -5.70 -12.49
C THR A 120 1.14 -6.53 -11.66
N PHE A 121 0.58 -7.55 -12.31
CA PHE A 121 -0.26 -8.54 -11.65
C PHE A 121 0.47 -9.25 -10.51
N GLU A 122 1.73 -9.63 -10.72
CA GLU A 122 2.56 -10.27 -9.71
C GLU A 122 2.83 -9.36 -8.51
N GLU A 123 3.05 -8.06 -8.75
CA GLU A 123 3.21 -7.07 -7.68
C GLU A 123 1.91 -6.93 -6.88
N ALA A 124 0.76 -6.83 -7.55
CA ALA A 124 -0.53 -6.77 -6.88
C ALA A 124 -0.77 -7.99 -5.97
N LEU A 125 -0.45 -9.19 -6.44
CA LEU A 125 -0.55 -10.42 -5.63
C LEU A 125 0.48 -10.48 -4.50
N ALA A 126 1.66 -9.88 -4.68
CA ALA A 126 2.68 -9.82 -3.63
C ALA A 126 2.30 -8.86 -2.52
N LEU A 127 1.70 -7.71 -2.87
CA LEU A 127 1.26 -6.68 -1.93
C LEU A 127 -0.08 -7.03 -1.26
N ILE A 128 -0.95 -7.76 -1.97
CA ILE A 128 -2.29 -8.14 -1.52
C ILE A 128 -2.45 -9.66 -1.66
N PRO A 129 -1.89 -10.45 -0.72
CA PRO A 129 -1.89 -11.91 -0.82
C PRO A 129 -3.29 -12.52 -0.87
N SER A 130 -4.31 -11.89 -0.28
CA SER A 130 -5.70 -12.37 -0.28
C SER A 130 -6.31 -12.48 -1.69
N LEU A 131 -5.79 -11.73 -2.67
CA LEU A 131 -6.20 -11.84 -4.07
C LEU A 131 -5.76 -13.16 -4.71
N LYS A 132 -4.77 -13.87 -4.14
CA LYS A 132 -4.29 -15.15 -4.68
C LYS A 132 -5.36 -16.24 -4.64
N GLU A 133 -6.24 -16.18 -3.66
CA GLU A 133 -7.39 -17.10 -3.56
C GLU A 133 -8.42 -16.85 -4.66
N LYS A 134 -8.31 -15.70 -5.36
CA LYS A 134 -9.30 -15.15 -6.27
C LYS A 134 -8.90 -15.15 -7.75
N ILE A 135 -7.71 -15.67 -8.05
CA ILE A 135 -7.08 -15.57 -9.37
C ILE A 135 -7.97 -16.13 -10.48
N ASP A 136 -8.65 -17.26 -10.23
CA ASP A 136 -9.46 -17.95 -11.24
C ASP A 136 -10.60 -17.09 -11.80
N TRP A 137 -11.04 -16.07 -11.06
CA TRP A 137 -12.15 -15.20 -11.46
C TRP A 137 -11.74 -13.73 -11.64
N ILE A 138 -10.77 -13.23 -10.88
CA ILE A 138 -10.33 -11.84 -10.97
C ILE A 138 -9.13 -11.65 -11.91
N GLY A 139 -8.39 -12.70 -12.26
CA GLY A 139 -7.07 -12.63 -12.89
C GLY A 139 -6.99 -11.71 -14.12
N GLU A 140 -7.72 -12.06 -15.18
CA GLU A 140 -7.73 -11.30 -16.45
C GLU A 140 -8.27 -9.88 -16.27
N VAL A 141 -9.25 -9.70 -15.37
CA VAL A 141 -9.88 -8.40 -15.10
C VAL A 141 -8.92 -7.51 -14.32
N LEU A 142 -8.18 -8.06 -13.36
CA LEU A 142 -7.16 -7.35 -12.59
C LEU A 142 -6.01 -6.92 -13.50
N GLU A 143 -5.49 -7.80 -14.37
CA GLU A 143 -4.47 -7.44 -15.36
C GLU A 143 -4.94 -6.26 -16.24
N THR A 144 -6.18 -6.32 -16.72
CA THR A 144 -6.78 -5.25 -17.54
C THR A 144 -6.92 -3.95 -16.76
N ALA A 145 -7.38 -4.03 -15.51
CA ALA A 145 -7.51 -2.87 -14.63
C ALA A 145 -6.15 -2.20 -14.40
N LEU A 146 -5.10 -2.97 -14.07
CA LEU A 146 -3.75 -2.44 -13.86
C LEU A 146 -3.18 -1.79 -15.13
N ALA A 147 -3.39 -2.39 -16.30
CA ALA A 147 -2.98 -1.81 -17.58
C ALA A 147 -3.70 -0.48 -17.88
N ASN A 148 -4.98 -0.36 -17.50
CA ASN A 148 -5.74 0.88 -17.63
C ASN A 148 -5.25 1.96 -16.66
N LEU A 149 -5.01 1.59 -15.41
CA LEU A 149 -4.52 2.51 -14.38
C LEU A 149 -3.10 3.01 -14.65
N GLY A 150 -2.24 2.17 -15.25
CA GLY A 150 -0.88 2.54 -15.66
C GLY A 150 -0.86 3.75 -16.61
N GLN A 151 -1.92 3.97 -17.39
CA GLN A 151 -2.03 5.12 -18.31
C GLN A 151 -2.39 6.44 -17.59
N LEU A 152 -2.86 6.34 -16.34
CA LEU A 152 -3.34 7.48 -15.56
C LEU A 152 -2.37 7.90 -14.45
N LYS A 153 -1.32 7.12 -14.22
CA LYS A 153 -0.31 7.43 -13.21
C LYS A 153 0.34 8.79 -13.51
N ILE A 154 0.48 9.61 -12.49
CA ILE A 154 1.18 10.88 -12.58
C ILE A 154 2.65 10.56 -12.89
N THR A 155 3.11 10.92 -14.09
CA THR A 155 4.53 10.82 -14.40
C THR A 155 5.26 11.93 -13.66
N MET A 156 6.05 11.59 -12.65
CA MET A 156 7.00 12.54 -12.08
C MET A 156 8.03 12.87 -13.16
N VAL A 157 7.99 14.10 -13.68
CA VAL A 157 8.97 14.66 -14.64
C VAL A 157 10.21 15.14 -13.89
#